data_AF-A0A1E7YTY2-F1
#
_entry.id   AF-A0A1E7YTY2-F1
#
_cell.length_a   1.000
_cell.length_b   1.000
_cell.length_c   1.000
_cell.angle_alpha   90.00
_cell.angle_beta   90.00
_cell.angle_gamma   90.00
#
_symmetry.space_group_name_H-M   'P 1'
#
loop_
_entity.id
_entity.type
_entity.pdbx_description
1 polymer ?
#
loop_
_entity_poly.entity_id
_entity_poly.type
_entity_poly.pdbx_seq_one_letter_code
_entity_poly.pdbx_strand_id
1 'polypeptide(L)'
;MYKRPAQIQFLSPRNPARSAAALELCAERGAGWVLAAGAEAPPQWPDLIVWLDTLPQEDSAARSPQALLRHWPLAEPWPEDLARRVDGLLGGLRLLARMDGSGAPGRADLSGVGKNGPASLPALPHSDQDGRRTSPGNGSGRRRKNCYSPVRT
;
A
#
# COMPACT_ATOMS: atom_id res chain seq x y z
N MET A 1 10.38 -1.31 16.07
CA MET A 1 8.92 -1.44 16.34
C MET A 1 8.13 -0.26 15.76
N TYR A 2 7.64 -0.35 14.52
CA TYR A 2 6.69 0.64 14.00
C TYR A 2 5.27 0.23 14.39
N LYS A 3 4.82 0.65 15.58
CA LYS A 3 3.41 0.51 16.00
C LYS A 3 2.47 1.47 15.26
N ARG A 4 3.04 2.41 14.49
CA ARG A 4 2.34 3.48 13.76
C ARG A 4 2.92 3.60 12.35
N PRO A 5 2.13 4.08 11.38
CA PRO A 5 2.65 4.49 10.07
C PRO A 5 3.81 5.48 10.21
N ALA A 6 4.82 5.34 9.36
CA ALA A 6 5.94 6.28 9.32
C ALA A 6 5.46 7.64 8.81
N GLN A 7 5.74 8.71 9.56
CA GLN A 7 5.35 10.08 9.20
C GLN A 7 6.51 10.76 8.48
N ILE A 8 6.33 11.05 7.19
CA ILE A 8 7.39 11.59 6.33
C ILE A 8 6.95 12.95 5.80
N GLN A 9 7.78 13.97 6.04
CA GLN A 9 7.55 15.30 5.53
C GLN A 9 8.46 15.56 4.32
N PHE A 10 7.86 15.95 3.18
CA PHE A 10 8.59 16.36 1.98
C PHE A 10 8.55 17.88 1.83
N LEU A 11 9.73 18.47 1.64
CA LEU A 11 9.92 19.91 1.52
C LEU A 11 10.61 20.23 0.19
N SER A 12 10.02 21.15 -0.57
CA SER A 12 10.63 21.71 -1.77
C SER A 12 10.23 23.18 -1.94
N PRO A 13 10.81 24.12 -1.18
CA PRO A 13 10.41 25.53 -1.21
C PRO A 13 10.53 26.19 -2.59
N ARG A 14 11.45 25.73 -3.44
CA ARG A 14 11.64 26.29 -4.79
C ARG A 14 10.74 25.66 -5.83
N ASN A 15 10.26 24.45 -5.59
CA ASN A 15 9.44 23.72 -6.55
C ASN A 15 8.41 22.82 -5.84
N PRO A 16 7.25 23.39 -5.45
CA PRO A 16 6.19 22.66 -4.77
C PRO A 16 5.66 21.42 -5.53
N ALA A 17 5.82 21.38 -6.86
CA ALA A 17 5.43 20.22 -7.67
C ALA A 17 6.24 18.96 -7.30
N ARG A 18 7.50 19.11 -6.87
CA ARG A 18 8.32 17.98 -6.41
C ARG A 18 7.78 17.36 -5.14
N SER A 19 7.37 18.20 -4.16
CA SER A 19 6.75 17.70 -2.93
C SER A 19 5.38 17.09 -3.21
N ALA A 20 4.56 17.70 -4.06
CA ALA A 20 3.26 17.14 -4.44
C ALA A 20 3.39 15.76 -5.10
N ALA A 21 4.31 15.62 -6.06
CA ALA A 21 4.59 14.33 -6.69
C ALA A 21 5.11 13.27 -5.70
N ALA A 22 5.94 13.66 -4.72
CA ALA A 22 6.41 12.75 -3.68
C ALA A 22 5.25 12.23 -2.81
N LEU A 23 4.29 13.11 -2.49
CA LEU A 23 3.08 12.75 -1.75
C LEU A 23 2.23 11.74 -2.53
N GLU A 24 2.01 11.99 -3.81
CA GLU A 24 1.26 11.08 -4.70
C GLU A 24 1.94 9.71 -4.78
N LEU A 25 3.26 9.67 -5.01
CA LEU A 25 4.03 8.43 -5.05
C LEU A 25 3.94 7.65 -3.73
N CYS A 26 4.01 8.34 -2.59
CA CYS A 26 3.83 7.71 -1.29
C CYS A 26 2.40 7.22 -1.06
N ALA A 27 1.38 7.94 -1.51
CA ALA A 27 -0.01 7.50 -1.40
C ALA A 27 -0.26 6.23 -2.24
N GLU A 28 0.25 6.20 -3.47
CA GLU A 28 0.11 5.07 -4.39
C GLU A 28 0.88 3.83 -3.92
N ARG A 29 2.15 4.01 -3.53
CA ARG A 29 3.11 2.91 -3.32
C ARG A 29 3.33 2.58 -1.86
N GLY A 30 3.02 3.52 -0.97
CA GLY A 30 3.22 3.41 0.48
C GLY A 30 2.15 2.62 1.21
N ALA A 31 1.15 2.05 0.51
CA ALA A 31 0.23 1.02 1.00
C ALA A 31 -0.36 1.24 2.43
N GLY A 32 -0.58 2.50 2.82
CA GLY A 32 -1.19 2.87 4.11
C GLY A 32 -0.28 2.83 5.34
N TRP A 33 1.00 2.48 5.21
CA TRP A 33 1.96 2.41 6.32
C TRP A 33 2.98 3.56 6.30
N VAL A 34 2.85 4.47 5.33
CA VAL A 34 3.53 5.75 5.26
C VAL A 34 2.49 6.85 5.17
N LEU A 35 2.61 7.85 6.05
CA LEU A 35 1.85 9.09 6.00
C LEU A 35 2.79 10.18 5.49
N ALA A 36 2.64 10.54 4.22
CA ALA A 36 3.40 11.60 3.60
C ALA A 36 2.67 12.95 3.76
N ALA A 37 3.44 14.00 4.03
CA ALA A 37 2.92 15.34 4.27
C ALA A 37 3.83 16.39 3.59
N GLY A 38 3.21 17.46 3.09
CA GLY A 38 3.91 18.60 2.52
C GLY A 38 4.19 19.68 3.57
N ALA A 39 4.67 20.83 3.12
CA ALA A 39 4.92 21.99 4.00
C ALA A 39 3.63 22.58 4.62
N GLU A 40 2.51 22.53 3.89
CA GLU A 40 1.23 23.15 4.30
C GLU A 40 0.52 22.44 5.45
N ALA A 41 0.70 21.13 5.56
CA ALA A 41 0.06 20.29 6.57
C ALA A 41 1.10 19.36 7.20
N PRO A 42 2.09 19.93 7.93
CA PRO A 42 3.17 19.15 8.48
C PRO A 42 2.65 18.20 9.57
N PRO A 43 3.21 16.99 9.68
CA PRO A 43 2.87 16.10 10.78
C PRO A 43 3.40 16.68 12.09
N GLN A 44 2.68 16.45 13.20
CA GLN A 44 3.12 16.91 14.52
C GLN A 44 4.46 16.26 14.95
N TRP A 45 4.69 15.01 14.55
CA TRP A 45 5.85 14.21 14.95
C TRP A 45 6.43 13.43 13.75
N PRO A 46 7.11 14.12 12.80
CA PRO A 46 7.74 13.46 11.66
C PRO A 46 8.83 12.49 12.14
N ASP A 47 8.87 11.30 11.54
CA ASP A 47 9.98 10.36 11.68
C ASP A 47 11.13 10.73 10.72
N LEU A 48 10.78 11.30 9.56
CA LEU A 48 11.72 11.68 8.50
C LEU A 48 11.28 12.99 7.82
N ILE A 49 12.22 13.90 7.61
CA ILE A 49 12.07 15.13 6.83
C ILE A 49 13.01 15.05 5.62
N VAL A 50 12.45 15.20 4.43
CA VAL A 50 13.17 15.09 3.15
C VAL A 50 13.10 16.41 2.40
N TRP A 51 14.26 17.03 2.18
CA TRP A 51 14.42 18.22 1.35
C TRP A 51 14.74 17.82 -0.09
N LEU A 52 13.95 18.28 -1.06
CA LEU A 52 14.02 17.85 -2.47
C LEU A 52 14.76 18.83 -3.40
N ASP A 53 15.13 19.99 -2.89
CA ASP A 53 15.81 21.04 -3.66
C ASP A 53 16.98 21.65 -2.88
N THR A 54 16.74 22.66 -2.06
CA THR A 54 17.75 23.36 -1.27
C THR A 54 17.98 22.69 0.07
N LEU A 55 19.22 22.77 0.56
CA LEU A 55 19.52 22.43 1.93
C LEU A 55 18.74 23.36 2.88
N PRO A 56 18.28 22.87 4.04
CA PRO A 56 17.69 23.73 5.06
C PRO A 56 18.68 24.83 5.43
N GLN A 57 18.27 26.09 5.36
CA GLN A 57 18.97 27.13 6.10
C GLN A 57 18.87 26.79 7.60
N GLU A 58 19.95 27.02 8.34
CA GLU A 58 20.13 26.54 9.72
C GLU A 58 19.02 26.98 10.68
N ASP A 59 18.24 28.00 10.30
CA ASP A 59 17.11 28.58 11.02
C ASP A 59 15.75 27.89 10.85
N SER A 60 15.67 26.66 10.35
CA SER A 60 14.39 25.94 10.35
C SER A 60 14.01 25.49 11.79
N ALA A 61 13.62 26.47 12.60
CA ALA A 61 13.13 26.34 13.95
C ALA A 61 11.87 25.45 13.97
N ALA A 62 11.73 24.68 15.04
CA ALA A 62 10.72 23.64 15.26
C ALA A 62 10.95 22.29 14.53
N ARG A 63 12.20 21.84 14.41
CA ARG A 63 12.46 20.41 14.13
C ARG A 63 12.17 19.60 15.38
N SER A 64 11.37 18.54 15.26
CA SER A 64 11.35 17.49 16.27
C SER A 64 12.78 16.94 16.40
N PRO A 65 13.39 16.93 17.60
CA PRO A 65 14.77 16.46 17.78
C PRO A 65 14.97 14.98 17.42
N GLN A 66 13.87 14.24 17.22
CA GLN A 66 13.87 12.82 16.89
C GLN A 66 13.74 12.55 15.38
N ALA A 67 13.38 13.58 14.58
CA ALA A 67 13.16 13.41 13.15
C ALA A 67 14.50 13.28 12.41
N LEU A 68 14.63 12.25 11.57
CA LEU A 68 15.76 12.14 10.67
C LEU A 68 15.66 13.20 9.58
N LEU A 69 16.79 13.79 9.21
CA LEU A 69 16.87 14.73 8.10
C LEU A 69 17.58 14.08 6.91
N ARG A 70 17.00 14.22 5.72
CA ARG A 70 17.64 13.84 4.46
C ARG A 70 17.50 14.96 3.44
N HIS A 71 18.55 15.10 2.63
CA HIS A 71 18.54 15.98 1.47
C HIS A 71 18.70 15.14 0.21
N TRP A 72 17.77 15.28 -0.72
CA TRP A 72 17.71 14.61 -2.00
C TRP A 72 17.74 15.66 -3.11
N PRO A 73 18.94 16.11 -3.52
CA PRO A 73 19.04 16.95 -4.70
C PRO A 73 18.60 16.12 -5.91
N LEU A 74 17.44 16.47 -6.47
CA LEU A 74 16.90 15.78 -7.65
C LEU A 74 17.58 16.29 -8.92
N ALA A 75 18.08 15.37 -9.74
CA ALA A 75 18.62 15.67 -11.06
C ALA A 75 17.50 16.03 -12.04
N GLU A 76 17.79 16.83 -13.06
CA GLU A 76 16.84 17.10 -14.14
C GLU A 76 17.00 16.08 -15.28
N PRO A 77 15.90 15.49 -15.82
CA PRO A 77 14.51 15.64 -15.38
C PRO A 77 14.22 14.89 -14.06
N TRP A 78 13.56 15.57 -13.11
CA TRP A 78 13.39 15.06 -11.74
C TRP A 78 12.35 13.97 -11.48
N PRO A 79 11.29 13.75 -12.29
CA PRO A 79 10.24 12.78 -11.92
C PRO A 79 10.73 11.35 -11.73
N GLU A 80 11.63 10.87 -12.58
CA GLU A 80 12.16 9.51 -12.53
C GLU A 80 13.12 9.33 -11.34
N ASP A 81 13.98 10.32 -11.07
CA ASP A 81 14.87 10.29 -9.91
C ASP A 81 14.07 10.31 -8.59
N LEU A 82 13.00 11.11 -8.54
CA LEU A 82 12.09 11.14 -7.40
C LEU A 82 11.43 9.78 -7.18
N ALA A 83 10.86 9.18 -8.23
CA ALA A 83 10.22 7.87 -8.15
C ALA A 83 11.19 6.80 -7.63
N ARG A 84 12.41 6.75 -8.18
CA ARG A 84 13.47 5.83 -7.74
C ARG A 84 13.83 6.01 -6.27
N ARG A 85 13.97 7.26 -5.80
CA ARG A 85 14.30 7.55 -4.39
C ARG A 85 13.15 7.20 -3.45
N VAL A 86 11.90 7.49 -3.83
CA VAL A 86 10.73 7.08 -3.06
C VAL A 86 10.63 5.56 -2.99
N ASP A 87 10.84 4.83 -4.09
CA ASP A 87 10.84 3.37 -4.09
C ASP A 87 11.94 2.79 -3.21
N GLY A 88 13.15 3.37 -3.26
CA GLY A 88 14.25 2.97 -2.38
C GLY A 88 13.94 3.20 -0.90
N LEU A 89 13.36 4.36 -0.56
CA LEU A 89 12.91 4.68 0.80
C LEU A 89 11.85 3.68 1.28
N LEU A 90 10.80 3.45 0.49
CA LEU A 90 9.75 2.51 0.82
C LEU A 90 10.30 1.07 0.92
N GLY A 91 11.17 0.67 0.00
CA GLY A 91 11.83 -0.64 0.05
C GLY A 91 12.66 -0.83 1.32
N GLY A 92 13.44 0.18 1.71
CA GLY A 92 14.22 0.17 2.95
C GLY A 92 13.34 0.08 4.19
N LEU A 93 12.27 0.87 4.27
CA LEU A 93 11.32 0.81 5.37
C LEU A 93 10.63 -0.58 5.45
N ARG A 94 10.31 -1.22 4.32
CA ARG A 94 9.74 -2.59 4.29
C ARG A 94 10.73 -3.62 4.82
N LEU A 95 12.00 -3.49 4.47
CA LEU A 95 13.06 -4.38 4.95
C LEU A 95 13.23 -4.27 6.46
N LEU A 96 13.28 -3.04 6.98
CA LEU A 96 13.39 -2.77 8.42
C LEU A 96 12.20 -3.35 9.20
N ALA A 97 10.98 -3.21 8.68
CA ALA A 97 9.80 -3.81 9.30
C ALA A 97 9.95 -5.34 9.42
N ARG A 98 10.36 -6.03 8.35
CA ARG A 98 10.56 -7.49 8.34
C ARG A 98 11.60 -7.96 9.37
N MET A 99 12.71 -7.24 9.52
CA MET A 99 13.78 -7.59 10.46
C MET A 99 13.31 -7.48 11.92
N ASP A 100 12.42 -6.54 12.22
CA ASP A 100 11.84 -6.34 13.54
C ASP A 100 10.75 -7.38 13.91
N GLY A 101 10.53 -8.41 13.08
CA GLY A 101 9.40 -9.35 13.21
C GLY A 101 8.03 -8.67 13.07
N SER A 102 8.03 -7.38 12.71
CA SER A 102 6.85 -6.57 12.48
C SER A 102 6.48 -6.79 11.02
N GLY A 103 5.51 -7.66 10.73
CA GLY A 103 4.97 -7.73 9.37
C GLY A 103 4.62 -6.31 8.95
N ALA A 104 5.13 -5.83 7.81
CA ALA A 104 4.57 -4.63 7.19
C ALA A 104 3.07 -4.90 7.12
N PRO A 105 2.21 -4.07 7.76
CA PRO A 105 0.81 -4.41 7.88
C PRO A 105 0.31 -4.64 6.47
N GLY A 106 0.02 -5.91 6.17
CA GLY A 106 -0.46 -6.31 4.88
C GLY A 106 -1.68 -5.47 4.60
N ARG A 107 -1.90 -5.14 3.33
CA ARG A 107 -3.16 -4.61 2.82
C ARG A 107 -4.25 -5.59 3.28
N ALA A 108 -4.74 -5.38 4.50
CA ALA A 108 -5.69 -6.27 5.12
C ALA A 108 -6.91 -6.17 4.24
N ASP A 109 -7.20 -7.30 3.61
CA ASP A 109 -8.40 -7.60 2.88
C ASP A 109 -9.55 -6.66 3.24
N LEU A 110 -9.84 -5.71 2.35
CA LEU A 110 -11.16 -5.11 2.24
C LEU A 110 -12.20 -6.14 1.75
N SER A 111 -11.87 -7.44 1.70
CA SER A 111 -12.78 -8.55 1.44
C SER A 111 -13.39 -9.17 2.70
N GLY A 112 -13.06 -8.66 3.90
CA GLY A 112 -13.63 -9.11 5.17
C GLY A 112 -14.97 -8.47 5.57
N VAL A 113 -15.82 -8.05 4.62
CA VAL A 113 -17.18 -7.60 4.94
C VAL A 113 -18.14 -8.81 4.86
N GLY A 114 -18.49 -9.31 6.05
CA GLY A 114 -19.83 -9.78 6.38
C GLY A 114 -20.38 -10.98 5.59
N LYS A 115 -20.18 -12.18 6.13
CA LYS A 115 -21.24 -13.20 6.15
C LYS A 115 -21.31 -13.82 7.53
N ASN A 116 -22.07 -13.17 8.41
CA ASN A 116 -22.68 -13.83 9.56
C ASN A 116 -23.64 -14.91 9.03
N GLY A 117 -23.37 -16.17 9.34
CA GLY A 117 -24.23 -17.33 9.10
C GLY A 117 -23.79 -18.44 10.07
N PRO A 118 -24.73 -19.16 10.70
CA PRO A 118 -24.69 -19.44 12.13
C PRO A 118 -23.75 -20.58 12.54
N ALA A 119 -23.39 -20.51 13.82
CA ALA A 119 -22.59 -21.46 14.57
C ALA A 119 -23.05 -22.93 14.38
N SER A 120 -22.13 -23.77 13.94
CA SER A 120 -22.26 -25.22 14.01
C SER A 120 -22.14 -25.67 15.47
N LEU A 121 -23.24 -26.16 16.04
CA LEU A 121 -23.26 -26.96 17.26
C LEU A 121 -22.65 -28.36 17.00
N PRO A 122 -22.07 -29.03 18.01
CA PRO A 122 -21.60 -30.40 17.86
C PRO A 122 -22.77 -31.40 17.83
N ALA A 123 -22.68 -32.37 16.93
CA ALA A 123 -23.67 -33.41 16.72
C ALA A 123 -23.66 -34.47 17.84
N LEU A 124 -24.85 -34.80 18.36
CA LEU A 124 -25.14 -36.06 19.06
C LEU A 124 -25.76 -37.06 18.07
N PRO A 125 -25.55 -38.38 18.23
CA PRO A 125 -26.01 -39.38 17.29
C PRO A 125 -27.42 -39.89 17.66
N HIS A 126 -28.30 -40.03 16.67
CA HIS A 126 -29.43 -40.94 16.79
C HIS A 126 -29.75 -41.64 15.47
N SER A 127 -30.01 -42.93 15.63
CA SER A 127 -30.11 -44.00 14.64
C SER A 127 -31.41 -43.98 13.83
N ASP A 128 -31.37 -44.71 12.71
CA ASP A 128 -32.48 -45.34 11.96
C ASP A 128 -33.59 -44.40 11.42
N GLN A 129 -34.06 -44.47 10.18
CA GLN A 129 -34.31 -45.64 9.34
C GLN A 129 -34.64 -45.19 7.90
N ASP A 130 -34.36 -46.10 6.95
CA ASP A 130 -35.08 -46.39 5.69
C ASP A 130 -35.32 -45.36 4.56
N GLY A 131 -35.02 -45.81 3.33
CA GLY A 131 -35.89 -45.51 2.18
C GLY A 131 -35.27 -45.14 0.81
N ARG A 132 -34.73 -46.13 0.09
CA ARG A 132 -34.85 -46.37 -1.38
C ARG A 132 -34.38 -45.33 -2.43
N ARG A 133 -33.44 -45.80 -3.30
CA ARG A 133 -33.38 -45.75 -4.80
C ARG A 133 -33.51 -44.38 -5.51
N THR A 134 -32.76 -43.96 -6.55
CA THR A 134 -32.04 -44.59 -7.69
C THR A 134 -31.00 -43.61 -8.29
N SER A 135 -30.04 -44.16 -9.05
CA SER A 135 -28.89 -43.53 -9.74
C SER A 135 -29.22 -42.74 -11.05
N PRO A 136 -28.27 -42.46 -11.99
CA PRO A 136 -27.72 -41.12 -12.27
C PRO A 136 -27.96 -40.61 -13.71
N GLY A 137 -27.68 -39.33 -13.99
CA GLY A 137 -27.85 -38.72 -15.33
C GLY A 137 -26.62 -37.95 -15.82
N ASN A 138 -25.91 -38.54 -16.78
CA ASN A 138 -24.88 -37.96 -17.64
C ASN A 138 -25.45 -36.85 -18.55
N GLY A 139 -24.64 -35.84 -18.89
CA GLY A 139 -25.04 -34.81 -19.86
C GLY A 139 -23.87 -33.99 -20.42
N SER A 140 -23.13 -34.59 -21.34
CA SER A 140 -22.10 -33.96 -22.18
C SER A 140 -22.72 -32.92 -23.13
N GLY A 141 -22.04 -31.79 -23.39
CA GLY A 141 -22.53 -30.76 -24.32
C GLY A 141 -21.43 -29.86 -24.90
N ARG A 142 -20.66 -30.40 -25.85
CA ARG A 142 -19.76 -29.65 -26.76
C ARG A 142 -20.55 -28.74 -27.72
N ARG A 143 -20.08 -27.51 -27.99
CA ARG A 143 -20.13 -26.81 -29.32
C ARG A 143 -19.41 -25.45 -29.21
N ARG A 144 -18.19 -25.27 -29.73
CA ARG A 144 -17.75 -24.89 -31.09
C ARG A 144 -18.04 -23.44 -31.52
N LYS A 145 -16.91 -22.70 -31.69
CA LYS A 145 -16.44 -21.89 -32.84
C LYS A 145 -17.34 -20.81 -33.47
N ASN A 146 -16.79 -19.60 -33.59
CA ASN A 146 -16.60 -18.77 -34.81
C ASN A 146 -15.70 -17.58 -34.38
N CYS A 147 -14.48 -17.32 -34.85
CA CYS A 147 -13.93 -17.07 -36.19
C CYS A 147 -14.48 -15.83 -36.92
N TYR A 148 -13.54 -14.88 -37.13
CA TYR A 148 -13.36 -13.94 -38.26
C TYR A 148 -13.74 -12.45 -38.12
N SER A 149 -12.67 -11.64 -38.22
CA SER A 149 -12.43 -10.21 -38.58
C SER A 149 -13.10 -9.79 -39.93
N PRO A 150 -12.93 -8.57 -40.53
CA PRO A 150 -11.85 -7.56 -40.35
C PRO A 150 -12.16 -6.05 -40.57
N VAL A 151 -11.08 -5.29 -40.33
CA VAL A 151 -10.62 -3.98 -40.84
C VAL A 151 -11.28 -3.43 -42.12
N ARG A 152 -11.55 -2.12 -42.14
CA ARG A 152 -11.52 -1.23 -43.32
C ARG A 152 -10.98 0.14 -42.88
N THR A 153 -9.76 0.48 -43.31
CA THR A 153 -9.40 1.56 -44.27
C THR A 153 -9.69 2.96 -43.77
#